data_AF-A0A2E9FEJ1-F1
#
_entry.id   AF-A0A2E9FEJ1-F1
#
_cell.length_a   1.000
_cell.length_b   1.000
_cell.length_c   1.000
_cell.angle_alpha   90.00
_cell.angle_beta   90.00
_cell.angle_gamma   90.00
#
_symmetry.space_group_name_H-M   'P 1'
#
loop_
_entity.id
_entity.type
_entity.pdbx_description
1 polymer ?
#
loop_
_entity_poly.entity_id
_entity_poly.type
_entity_poly.pdbx_seq_one_letter_code
_entity_poly.pdbx_strand_id
1 'polypeptide(L)'
;MKQKVILSCVLILSLAIVSSVNAGITKGTKSLLLHLPFEEAGGKVVKDVSPNKFVGQLTNAKSVDGVVGNALEFNKGSARFEKLNIDPPEALTIEFWFKPSQKITGGSRMDLMYRASGGGRPHITFNRGGVLLGHYFATDKAELEIKSQAKEFDTKWYYYVAT
;
A
#
# COMPACT_ATOMS: atom_id res chain seq x y z
N MET A 1 18.54 1.54 53.47
CA MET A 1 17.55 0.48 53.14
C MET A 1 16.40 0.99 52.27
N LYS A 2 15.76 2.13 52.60
CA LYS A 2 14.62 2.70 51.85
C LYS A 2 14.90 3.04 50.36
N GLN A 3 16.07 3.57 50.02
CA GLN A 3 16.44 3.89 48.62
C GLN A 3 16.62 2.66 47.72
N LYS A 4 17.15 1.55 48.24
CA LYS A 4 17.34 0.30 47.47
C LYS A 4 16.00 -0.36 47.13
N VAL A 5 15.01 -0.23 48.02
CA VAL A 5 13.64 -0.72 47.79
C VAL A 5 12.92 0.11 46.72
N ILE A 6 13.05 1.45 46.76
CA ILE A 6 12.44 2.35 45.77
C ILE A 6 13.02 2.10 44.37
N LEU A 7 14.35 1.96 44.25
CA LEU A 7 15.00 1.71 42.97
C LEU A 7 14.62 0.34 42.37
N SER A 8 14.45 -0.68 43.21
CA SER A 8 14.02 -2.01 42.78
C SER A 8 12.56 -2.03 42.31
N CYS A 9 11.67 -1.26 42.94
CA CYS A 9 10.27 -1.14 42.52
C CYS A 9 10.13 -0.41 41.18
N VAL A 10 10.93 0.64 40.92
CA VAL A 10 10.93 1.36 39.64
C VAL A 10 11.42 0.46 38.49
N LEU A 11 12.47 -0.34 38.71
CA LEU A 11 13.01 -1.25 37.69
C LEU A 11 12.01 -2.36 37.30
N ILE A 12 11.32 -2.93 38.30
CA ILE A 12 10.30 -3.98 38.09
C ILE A 12 9.06 -3.41 37.40
N LEU A 13 8.64 -2.18 37.74
CA LEU A 13 7.54 -1.51 37.05
C LEU A 13 7.88 -1.23 35.59
N SER A 14 9.10 -0.78 35.29
CA SER A 14 9.54 -0.55 33.90
C SER A 14 9.58 -1.85 33.08
N LEU A 15 9.99 -2.98 33.67
CA LEU A 15 10.02 -4.27 32.97
C LEU A 15 8.60 -4.82 32.73
N ALA A 16 7.66 -4.57 33.65
CA ALA A 16 6.25 -4.95 33.51
C ALA A 16 5.52 -4.10 32.44
N ILE A 17 5.84 -2.79 32.35
CA ILE A 17 5.29 -1.93 31.30
C ILE A 17 5.77 -2.40 29.91
N VAL A 18 7.05 -2.77 29.75
CA VAL A 18 7.60 -3.28 28.48
C VAL A 18 6.99 -4.63 28.07
N SER A 19 6.58 -5.48 29.02
CA SER A 19 5.96 -6.78 28.71
C SER A 19 4.45 -6.69 28.47
N SER A 20 3.76 -5.68 29.03
CA SER A 20 2.33 -5.46 28.82
C SER A 20 1.97 -4.84 27.45
N VAL A 21 2.93 -4.24 26.73
CA VAL A 21 2.70 -3.76 25.35
C VAL A 21 2.55 -4.92 24.35
N ASN A 22 2.98 -6.13 24.70
CA ASN A 22 3.01 -7.27 23.77
C ASN A 22 1.74 -8.15 23.82
N ALA A 23 0.88 -7.99 24.82
CA ALA A 23 -0.29 -8.87 25.03
C ALA A 23 -1.56 -8.42 24.26
N GLY A 24 -1.57 -7.21 23.68
CA GLY A 24 -2.72 -6.66 22.93
C GLY A 24 -2.65 -6.83 21.40
N ILE A 25 -1.56 -7.38 20.85
CA ILE A 25 -1.30 -7.36 19.40
C ILE A 25 -2.01 -8.52 18.65
N THR A 26 -2.53 -9.52 19.35
CA THR A 26 -3.00 -10.76 18.70
C THR A 26 -4.42 -10.73 18.14
N LYS A 27 -5.18 -9.64 18.35
CA LYS A 27 -6.55 -9.48 17.80
C LYS A 27 -6.70 -8.30 16.81
N GLY A 28 -5.59 -7.74 16.33
CA GLY A 28 -5.59 -6.55 15.47
C GLY A 28 -4.65 -6.60 14.26
N THR A 29 -3.95 -7.70 13.99
CA THR A 29 -2.93 -7.76 12.93
C THR A 29 -3.39 -8.36 11.61
N LYS A 30 -4.56 -8.99 11.53
CA LYS A 30 -5.11 -9.49 10.25
C LYS A 30 -5.83 -8.41 9.41
N SER A 31 -5.99 -7.19 9.91
CA SER A 31 -6.62 -6.10 9.15
C SER A 31 -5.71 -5.54 8.05
N LEU A 32 -4.39 -5.54 8.27
CA LEU A 32 -3.42 -5.07 7.29
C LEU A 32 -3.03 -6.19 6.33
N LEU A 33 -3.59 -6.16 5.13
CA LEU A 33 -3.42 -7.23 4.14
C LEU A 33 -2.12 -7.12 3.34
N LEU A 34 -1.65 -5.89 3.07
CA LEU A 34 -0.46 -5.62 2.27
C LEU A 34 0.11 -4.26 2.69
N HIS A 35 1.42 -4.17 2.90
CA HIS A 35 2.12 -2.92 3.16
C HIS A 35 3.47 -2.91 2.43
N LEU A 36 3.61 -2.01 1.48
CA LEU A 36 4.79 -1.86 0.64
C LEU A 36 5.47 -0.52 0.91
N PRO A 37 6.48 -0.47 1.79
CA PRO A 37 7.16 0.78 2.13
C PRO A 37 8.27 1.14 1.13
N PHE A 38 8.72 0.19 0.30
CA PHE A 38 9.76 0.37 -0.73
C PHE A 38 11.14 0.78 -0.22
N GLU A 39 11.50 0.36 1.00
CA GLU A 39 12.76 0.69 1.68
C GLU A 39 13.92 -0.26 1.35
N GLU A 40 13.74 -1.18 0.40
CA GLU A 40 14.82 -2.06 -0.02
C GLU A 40 15.94 -1.29 -0.72
N ALA A 41 17.20 -1.61 -0.39
CA ALA A 41 18.39 -1.00 -0.96
C ALA A 41 18.68 -1.43 -2.42
N GLY A 42 17.64 -1.42 -3.27
CA GLY A 42 17.64 -1.93 -4.63
C GLY A 42 17.35 -3.43 -4.74
N GLY A 43 17.26 -3.93 -5.97
CA GLY A 43 17.03 -5.33 -6.27
C GLY A 43 15.93 -5.57 -7.30
N LYS A 44 15.55 -6.84 -7.46
CA LYS A 44 14.50 -7.30 -8.38
C LYS A 44 13.19 -7.64 -7.68
N VAL A 45 13.05 -7.28 -6.40
CA VAL A 45 11.88 -7.65 -5.59
C VAL A 45 11.40 -6.48 -4.74
N VAL A 46 10.12 -6.50 -4.40
CA VAL A 46 9.51 -5.67 -3.35
C VAL A 46 8.94 -6.59 -2.27
N LYS A 47 9.09 -6.21 -1.00
CA LYS A 47 8.68 -7.02 0.14
C LYS A 47 7.51 -6.38 0.84
N ASP A 48 6.47 -7.18 1.04
CA ASP A 48 5.39 -6.85 1.95
C ASP A 48 5.87 -6.98 3.40
N VAL A 49 5.78 -5.88 4.14
CA VAL A 49 6.12 -5.85 5.57
C VAL A 49 4.92 -6.14 6.47
N SER A 50 3.72 -6.33 5.91
CA SER A 50 2.54 -6.82 6.64
C SER A 50 2.79 -8.22 7.23
N PRO A 51 1.89 -8.74 8.07
CA PRO A 51 1.97 -10.12 8.54
C PRO A 51 1.92 -11.18 7.43
N ASN A 52 1.43 -10.87 6.22
CA ASN A 52 1.31 -11.83 5.13
C ASN A 52 2.61 -12.08 4.37
N LYS A 53 3.58 -11.15 4.41
CA LYS A 53 4.95 -11.32 3.88
C LYS A 53 5.03 -11.73 2.41
N PHE A 54 4.09 -11.23 1.59
CA PHE A 54 4.16 -11.42 0.15
C PHE A 54 5.45 -10.82 -0.46
N VAL A 55 5.93 -11.42 -1.55
CA VAL A 55 7.09 -10.93 -2.29
C VAL A 55 6.68 -10.69 -3.73
N GLY A 56 6.88 -9.45 -4.20
CA GLY A 56 6.60 -9.04 -5.58
C GLY A 56 7.88 -8.98 -6.40
N GLN A 57 7.76 -9.24 -7.70
CA GLN A 57 8.83 -9.06 -8.68
C GLN A 57 8.83 -7.64 -9.21
N LEU A 58 9.98 -7.00 -9.21
CA LEU A 58 10.17 -5.64 -9.67
C LEU A 58 10.78 -5.62 -11.07
N THR A 59 10.17 -4.82 -11.95
CA THR A 59 10.59 -4.67 -13.35
C THR A 59 10.64 -3.18 -13.71
N ASN A 60 11.71 -2.76 -14.40
CA ASN A 60 11.92 -1.39 -14.89
C ASN A 60 11.54 -0.28 -13.89
N ALA A 61 12.06 -0.40 -12.66
CA ALA A 61 11.86 0.59 -11.61
C ALA A 61 13.18 0.91 -10.90
N LYS A 62 13.27 2.11 -10.32
CA LYS A 62 14.38 2.54 -9.49
C LYS A 62 13.86 3.17 -8.20
N SER A 63 14.64 3.05 -7.13
CA SER A 63 14.37 3.76 -5.87
C SER A 63 14.66 5.25 -6.05
N VAL A 64 13.79 6.09 -5.49
CA VAL A 64 13.88 7.55 -5.44
C VAL A 64 13.36 8.05 -4.09
N ASP A 65 13.63 9.31 -3.75
CA ASP A 65 13.08 9.91 -2.54
C ASP A 65 11.55 9.99 -2.61
N GLY A 66 10.89 9.43 -1.60
CA GLY A 66 9.44 9.42 -1.43
C GLY A 66 8.92 10.60 -0.62
N VAL A 67 7.63 10.56 -0.28
CA VAL A 67 7.05 11.46 0.75
C VAL A 67 7.57 11.08 2.14
N VAL A 68 7.69 9.79 2.39
CA VAL A 68 8.30 9.20 3.58
C VAL A 68 9.26 8.14 3.09
N GLY A 69 10.54 8.26 3.47
CA GLY A 69 11.57 7.33 3.05
C GLY A 69 11.69 7.24 1.52
N ASN A 70 11.66 6.02 1.00
CA ASN A 70 11.85 5.74 -0.42
C ASN A 70 10.51 5.54 -1.17
N ALA A 71 10.58 5.67 -2.49
CA ALA A 71 9.51 5.34 -3.42
C ALA A 71 10.08 4.67 -4.68
N LEU A 72 9.20 4.07 -5.48
CA LEU A 72 9.57 3.49 -6.77
C LEU A 72 9.14 4.39 -7.93
N GLU A 73 10.11 4.80 -8.74
CA GLU A 73 9.86 5.42 -10.04
C GLU A 73 9.84 4.33 -11.13
N PHE A 74 8.70 4.17 -11.81
CA PHE A 74 8.52 3.17 -12.87
C PHE A 74 8.76 3.78 -14.25
N ASN A 75 9.58 3.12 -15.07
CA ASN A 75 9.77 3.44 -16.48
C ASN A 75 9.21 2.30 -17.35
N LYS A 76 7.89 2.29 -17.57
CA LYS A 76 7.17 1.18 -18.24
C LYS A 76 7.43 -0.16 -17.52
N GLY A 77 7.34 -0.12 -16.20
CA GLY A 77 7.63 -1.23 -15.29
C GLY A 77 6.49 -1.51 -14.34
N SER A 78 6.70 -2.45 -13.41
CA SER A 78 5.72 -2.80 -12.38
C SER A 78 6.36 -3.50 -11.19
N ALA A 79 5.69 -3.42 -10.04
CA ALA A 79 5.82 -4.36 -8.94
C ALA A 79 4.70 -5.40 -9.05
N ARG A 80 5.03 -6.64 -9.43
CA ARG A 80 4.05 -7.69 -9.71
C ARG A 80 4.08 -8.76 -8.63
N PHE A 81 2.93 -9.02 -8.02
CA PHE A 81 2.75 -10.13 -7.10
C PHE A 81 2.06 -11.30 -7.80
N GLU A 82 2.39 -12.52 -7.39
CA GLU A 82 1.56 -13.67 -7.66
C GLU A 82 0.21 -13.54 -6.94
N LYS A 83 -0.74 -14.44 -7.21
CA LYS A 83 -2.04 -14.43 -6.54
C LYS A 83 -1.84 -14.40 -5.01
N LEU A 84 -2.30 -13.33 -4.38
CA LEU A 84 -2.27 -13.19 -2.93
C LEU A 84 -3.24 -14.21 -2.33
N ASN A 85 -2.73 -15.09 -1.47
CA ASN A 85 -3.54 -16.07 -0.76
C ASN A 85 -4.14 -15.44 0.50
N ILE A 86 -5.09 -14.53 0.30
CA ILE A 86 -5.82 -13.82 1.34
C ILE A 86 -7.30 -14.16 1.26
N ASP A 87 -7.94 -14.29 2.42
CA ASP A 87 -9.39 -14.35 2.48
C ASP A 87 -9.97 -12.99 2.03
N PRO A 88 -10.97 -12.97 1.13
CA PRO A 88 -11.59 -11.73 0.72
C PRO A 88 -12.16 -10.99 1.94
N PRO A 89 -11.75 -9.74 2.20
CA PRO A 89 -12.27 -8.99 3.33
C PRO A 89 -13.68 -8.47 3.03
N GLU A 90 -14.51 -8.31 4.06
CA GLU A 90 -15.85 -7.72 3.94
C GLU A 90 -15.81 -6.22 3.60
N ALA A 91 -14.75 -5.54 4.04
CA ALA A 91 -14.46 -4.14 3.74
C ALA A 91 -12.95 -3.97 3.49
N LEU A 92 -12.57 -3.11 2.56
CA LEU A 92 -11.18 -2.92 2.17
C LEU A 92 -10.84 -1.44 2.03
N THR A 93 -9.79 -1.02 2.71
CA THR A 93 -9.14 0.27 2.42
C THR A 93 -7.90 0.07 1.56
N ILE A 94 -7.78 0.86 0.50
CA ILE A 94 -6.57 0.98 -0.31
C ILE A 94 -6.10 2.42 -0.23
N GLU A 95 -4.87 2.61 0.23
CA GLU A 95 -4.24 3.92 0.29
C GLU A 95 -2.77 3.86 -0.12
N PHE A 96 -2.30 4.90 -0.81
CA PHE A 96 -0.91 5.02 -1.23
C PHE A 96 -0.61 6.45 -1.72
N TRP A 97 0.67 6.81 -1.67
CA TRP A 97 1.20 7.99 -2.35
C TRP A 97 1.54 7.67 -3.81
N PHE A 98 1.21 8.58 -4.72
CA PHE A 98 1.69 8.52 -6.10
C PHE A 98 2.07 9.91 -6.61
N LYS A 99 2.97 9.95 -7.59
CA LYS A 99 3.39 11.18 -8.27
C LYS A 99 3.52 10.89 -9.78
N PRO A 100 2.72 11.55 -10.63
CA PRO A 100 2.93 11.48 -12.07
C PRO A 100 4.32 12.00 -12.45
N SER A 101 5.02 11.29 -13.33
CA SER A 101 6.30 11.76 -13.89
C SER A 101 6.10 12.93 -14.86
N GLN A 102 4.89 13.07 -15.41
CA GLN A 102 4.48 14.14 -16.29
C GLN A 102 3.05 14.57 -15.96
N LYS A 103 2.68 15.80 -16.31
CA LYS A 103 1.31 16.28 -16.17
C LYS A 103 0.35 15.40 -16.98
N ILE A 104 -0.73 14.93 -16.35
CA ILE A 104 -1.74 14.08 -16.99
C ILE A 104 -3.02 14.90 -17.16
N THR A 105 -3.43 15.12 -18.40
CA THR A 105 -4.72 15.76 -18.77
C THR A 105 -5.58 14.86 -19.66
N GLY A 106 -5.09 13.67 -19.99
CA GLY A 106 -5.67 12.73 -20.94
C GLY A 106 -4.61 11.76 -21.48
N GLY A 107 -4.96 10.95 -22.48
CA GLY A 107 -4.02 10.11 -23.22
C GLY A 107 -4.34 8.62 -23.17
N SER A 108 -3.32 7.78 -23.33
CA SER A 108 -3.43 6.32 -23.22
C SER A 108 -3.66 5.88 -21.77
N ARG A 109 -4.31 4.73 -21.60
CA ARG A 109 -4.54 4.10 -20.29
C ARG A 109 -3.22 3.91 -19.54
N MET A 110 -3.20 4.24 -18.25
CA MET A 110 -2.08 3.97 -17.36
C MET A 110 -2.58 3.40 -16.03
N ASP A 111 -2.27 2.14 -15.75
CA ASP A 111 -2.70 1.48 -14.52
C ASP A 111 -1.76 1.81 -13.36
N LEU A 112 -2.32 2.32 -12.25
CA LEU A 112 -1.60 2.47 -10.98
C LEU A 112 -1.58 1.15 -10.20
N MET A 113 -2.72 0.47 -10.19
CA MET A 113 -2.90 -0.83 -9.55
C MET A 113 -3.94 -1.61 -10.35
N TYR A 114 -3.67 -2.86 -10.68
CA TYR A 114 -4.65 -3.68 -11.39
C TYR A 114 -4.45 -5.16 -11.13
N ARG A 115 -5.55 -5.91 -11.20
CA ARG A 115 -5.47 -7.37 -11.27
C ARG A 115 -5.14 -7.81 -12.70
N ALA A 116 -4.01 -8.51 -12.85
CA ALA A 116 -3.50 -8.91 -14.16
C ALA A 116 -4.32 -10.01 -14.86
N SER A 117 -5.02 -10.87 -14.11
CA SER A 117 -5.80 -12.00 -14.64
C SER A 117 -7.08 -12.28 -13.83
N GLY A 118 -8.04 -13.00 -14.40
CA GLY A 118 -9.35 -13.29 -13.80
C GLY A 118 -10.45 -12.30 -14.24
N GLY A 119 -11.73 -12.72 -14.14
CA GLY A 119 -12.89 -11.93 -14.59
C GLY A 119 -13.02 -10.59 -13.85
N GLY A 120 -13.60 -9.56 -14.49
CA GLY A 120 -13.91 -8.27 -13.84
C GLY A 120 -12.74 -7.31 -13.51
N ARG A 121 -11.51 -7.82 -13.38
CA ARG A 121 -10.24 -7.08 -13.25
C ARG A 121 -10.32 -5.74 -12.50
N PRO A 122 -10.50 -5.73 -11.16
CA PRO A 122 -10.42 -4.50 -10.38
C PRO A 122 -9.12 -3.73 -10.66
N HIS A 123 -9.24 -2.41 -10.81
CA HIS A 123 -8.11 -1.55 -11.16
C HIS A 123 -8.32 -0.10 -10.76
N ILE A 124 -7.22 0.57 -10.46
CA ILE A 124 -7.10 2.02 -10.30
C ILE A 124 -6.26 2.49 -11.49
N THR A 125 -6.84 3.33 -12.35
CA THR A 125 -6.23 3.64 -13.65
C THR A 125 -6.50 5.07 -14.09
N PHE A 126 -5.56 5.60 -14.85
CA PHE A 126 -5.75 6.80 -15.63
C PHE A 126 -6.31 6.50 -17.02
N ASN A 127 -7.04 7.47 -17.58
CA ASN A 127 -7.45 7.52 -18.98
C ASN A 127 -8.23 6.28 -19.45
N ARG A 128 -9.34 5.99 -18.76
CA ARG A 128 -10.24 4.89 -19.12
C ARG A 128 -11.66 5.39 -19.35
N GLY A 129 -12.23 5.08 -20.53
CA GLY A 129 -13.63 5.37 -20.82
C GLY A 129 -14.01 6.85 -20.68
N GLY A 130 -13.09 7.76 -21.03
CA GLY A 130 -13.28 9.21 -20.86
C GLY A 130 -13.05 9.73 -19.43
N VAL A 131 -12.69 8.87 -18.48
CA VAL A 131 -12.37 9.23 -17.11
C VAL A 131 -10.86 9.41 -16.94
N LEU A 132 -10.45 10.54 -16.35
CA LEU A 132 -9.04 10.82 -16.15
C LEU A 132 -8.42 9.91 -15.09
N LEU A 133 -9.03 9.75 -13.91
CA LEU A 133 -8.63 8.79 -12.88
C LEU A 133 -9.88 8.09 -12.34
N GLY A 134 -9.89 6.76 -12.34
CA GLY A 134 -11.00 5.97 -11.81
C GLY A 134 -10.54 4.73 -11.05
N HIS A 135 -11.37 4.31 -10.10
CA HIS A 135 -11.27 3.05 -9.38
C HIS A 135 -12.45 2.17 -9.77
N TYR A 136 -12.13 1.00 -10.31
CA TYR A 136 -13.08 0.05 -10.84
C TYR A 136 -12.96 -1.24 -10.05
N PHE A 137 -14.10 -1.77 -9.63
CA PHE A 137 -14.20 -3.02 -8.90
C PHE A 137 -15.24 -3.89 -9.59
N ALA A 138 -15.06 -5.20 -9.53
CA ALA A 138 -15.98 -6.13 -10.17
C ALA A 138 -16.50 -7.12 -9.17
N THR A 139 -17.83 -7.21 -9.14
CA THR A 139 -18.54 -8.39 -8.64
C THR A 139 -18.78 -9.32 -9.83
N ASP A 140 -19.14 -10.58 -9.60
CA ASP A 140 -19.28 -11.62 -10.64
C ASP A 140 -20.24 -11.27 -11.79
N LYS A 141 -20.94 -10.12 -11.74
CA LYS A 141 -21.97 -9.71 -12.70
C LYS A 141 -21.91 -8.24 -13.16
N ALA A 142 -21.08 -7.37 -12.56
CA ALA A 142 -20.98 -5.97 -12.98
C ALA A 142 -19.65 -5.32 -12.55
N GLU A 143 -19.08 -4.48 -13.42
CA GLU A 143 -18.04 -3.51 -13.07
C GLU A 143 -18.74 -2.30 -12.43
N LEU A 144 -18.37 -1.99 -11.20
CA LEU A 144 -18.73 -0.79 -10.47
C LEU A 144 -17.55 0.19 -10.53
N GLU A 145 -17.83 1.49 -10.51
CA GLU A 145 -16.84 2.53 -10.75
C GLU A 145 -16.99 3.72 -9.81
N ILE A 146 -15.85 4.23 -9.36
CA ILE A 146 -15.70 5.53 -8.68
C ILE A 146 -14.79 6.38 -9.56
N LYS A 147 -15.28 7.55 -9.96
CA LYS A 147 -14.59 8.46 -10.89
C LYS A 147 -14.14 9.71 -10.17
N SER A 148 -12.87 10.08 -10.36
CA SER A 148 -12.40 11.40 -9.95
C SER A 148 -13.06 12.47 -10.81
N GLN A 149 -13.36 13.62 -10.19
CA GLN A 149 -13.79 14.84 -10.90
C GLN A 149 -12.59 15.70 -11.34
N ALA A 150 -11.36 15.30 -10.99
CA ALA A 150 -10.15 15.99 -11.40
C ALA A 150 -10.00 15.98 -12.92
N LYS A 151 -9.65 17.13 -13.47
CA LYS A 151 -9.41 17.33 -14.92
C LYS A 151 -7.93 17.24 -15.29
N GLU A 152 -7.06 17.29 -14.31
CA GLU A 152 -5.62 17.17 -14.49
C GLU A 152 -4.92 16.71 -13.22
N PHE A 153 -3.73 16.13 -13.39
CA PHE A 153 -2.80 15.82 -12.31
C PHE A 153 -1.41 16.32 -12.69
N ASP A 154 -0.91 17.34 -12.00
CA ASP A 154 0.46 17.84 -12.15
C ASP A 154 1.52 16.88 -11.56
N THR A 155 2.79 17.18 -11.78
CA THR A 155 3.96 16.43 -11.29
C THR A 155 4.26 16.66 -9.80
N LYS A 156 3.26 16.42 -8.95
CA LYS A 156 3.35 16.51 -7.48
C LYS A 156 2.84 15.22 -6.83
N TRP A 157 3.13 15.06 -5.53
CA TRP A 157 2.61 13.94 -4.76
C TRP A 157 1.11 14.10 -4.49
N TYR A 158 0.37 13.01 -4.64
CA TYR A 158 -1.03 12.87 -4.27
C TYR A 158 -1.18 11.69 -3.33
N TYR A 159 -2.05 11.85 -2.34
CA TYR A 159 -2.47 10.75 -1.48
C TYR A 159 -3.80 10.20 -2.00
N TYR A 160 -3.78 8.93 -2.40
CA TYR A 160 -4.98 8.21 -2.78
C TYR A 160 -5.50 7.43 -1.56
N VAL A 161 -6.81 7.48 -1.32
CA VAL A 161 -7.50 6.63 -0.35
C VAL A 161 -8.88 6.25 -0.89
N ALA A 162 -9.23 4.97 -0.79
CA ALA A 162 -10.57 4.45 -1.08
C ALA A 162 -10.94 3.39 -0.05
N THR A 163 -12.21 3.36 0.36
CA THR A 163 -12.79 2.48 1.40
C THR A 163 -14.09 1.86 0.92
#